data_AF-A0A401S2F4-F1
#
_entry.id   AF-A0A401S2F4-F1
#
_cell.length_a   1.000
_cell.length_b   1.000
_cell.length_c   1.000
_cell.angle_alpha   90.00
_cell.angle_beta   90.00
_cell.angle_gamma   90.00
#
_symmetry.space_group_name_H-M   'P 1'
#
loop_
_entity.id
_entity.type
_entity.pdbx_description
1 polymer ?
#
loop_
_entity_poly.entity_id
_entity_poly.type
_entity_poly.pdbx_seq_one_letter_code
_entity_poly.pdbx_strand_id
1 'polypeptide(L)'
;MEQILKGSTCNQEKMTSNIPSFTVSTRKEPSQDGNGSETQDQKKMKQTERQLKCLAFQNPGPLLADFNPETRLQTKEIRRTKLRQLVFESNNIWQRKYDNTGKLLFSGIDLCDCLDEDCPGCFYPCSKCSSWKCGSICRCNRKWIYDGIETEGSDIVQKFPELW
;
A
#
# COMPACT_ATOMS: atom_id res chain seq x y z
N MET A 1 -30.51 30.36 -44.14
CA MET A 1 -30.75 29.56 -42.91
C MET A 1 -29.39 29.25 -42.28
N GLU A 2 -28.61 30.21 -41.78
CA GLU A 2 -28.98 31.29 -40.83
C GLU A 2 -29.20 30.67 -39.44
N GLN A 3 -28.17 30.68 -38.57
CA GLN A 3 -27.96 31.65 -37.46
C GLN A 3 -29.04 31.46 -36.36
N ILE A 4 -28.79 31.49 -35.05
CA ILE A 4 -28.14 32.55 -34.25
C ILE A 4 -27.58 31.94 -32.92
N LEU A 5 -26.60 32.63 -32.31
CA LEU A 5 -25.97 32.38 -31.00
C LEU A 5 -26.98 32.33 -29.82
N LYS A 6 -26.68 31.70 -28.68
CA LYS A 6 -25.92 32.24 -27.51
C LYS A 6 -25.78 31.08 -26.49
N GLY A 7 -24.76 30.93 -25.65
CA GLY A 7 -23.83 31.94 -25.12
C GLY A 7 -24.20 32.32 -23.70
N SER A 8 -23.68 31.59 -22.70
CA SER A 8 -23.80 31.90 -21.26
C SER A 8 -22.55 31.46 -20.48
N THR A 9 -21.45 32.16 -20.70
CA THR A 9 -20.44 32.38 -19.65
C THR A 9 -20.91 33.55 -18.78
N CYS A 10 -20.93 33.40 -17.46
CA CYS A 10 -21.03 34.53 -16.55
C CYS A 10 -19.85 34.51 -15.57
N ASN A 11 -18.85 35.34 -15.87
CA ASN A 11 -17.95 35.88 -14.85
C ASN A 11 -18.56 37.20 -14.38
N GLN A 12 -18.65 37.42 -13.08
CA GLN A 12 -18.71 38.78 -12.52
C GLN A 12 -18.18 38.76 -11.07
N GLU A 13 -16.95 39.25 -10.90
CA GLU A 13 -16.64 40.52 -10.20
C GLU A 13 -16.74 40.38 -8.67
N LYS A 14 -15.64 40.02 -7.99
CA LYS A 14 -14.66 40.97 -7.43
C LYS A 14 -15.30 42.27 -6.90
N MET A 15 -15.57 42.30 -5.60
CA MET A 15 -15.47 43.55 -4.82
C MET A 15 -14.17 43.55 -4.02
N THR A 16 -13.33 44.54 -4.30
CA THR A 16 -12.06 44.82 -3.62
C THR A 16 -12.24 45.91 -2.56
N SER A 17 -11.61 45.76 -1.39
CA SER A 17 -11.45 46.87 -0.43
C SER A 17 -9.97 47.11 -0.07
N ASN A 18 -9.51 48.33 -0.39
CA ASN A 18 -8.18 48.92 -0.20
C ASN A 18 -8.35 50.18 0.68
N ILE A 19 -7.43 50.68 1.50
CA ILE A 19 -6.05 50.34 1.95
C ILE A 19 -5.98 50.80 3.46
N PRO A 20 -4.84 51.00 4.18
CA PRO A 20 -3.40 50.73 3.96
C PRO A 20 -2.79 49.75 5.00
N SER A 21 -1.71 49.03 4.72
CA SER A 21 -0.30 49.46 4.63
C SER A 21 0.28 50.05 5.93
N PHE A 22 1.18 49.32 6.58
CA PHE A 22 2.41 49.90 7.13
C PHE A 22 3.56 48.89 7.09
N THR A 23 4.56 49.20 6.28
CA THR A 23 5.82 48.44 6.19
C THR A 23 6.78 48.94 7.26
N VAL A 24 7.40 48.03 8.01
CA VAL A 24 8.73 48.26 8.59
C VAL A 24 9.63 47.11 8.17
N SER A 25 10.52 47.39 7.23
CA SER A 25 11.65 46.52 6.92
C SER A 25 12.84 46.98 7.74
N THR A 26 13.38 46.12 8.58
CA THR A 26 14.66 46.35 9.24
C THR A 26 15.53 45.11 9.05
N ARG A 27 16.61 45.25 8.29
CA ARG A 27 17.68 44.24 8.22
C ARG A 27 18.73 44.51 9.30
N LYS A 28 19.55 43.49 9.54
CA LYS A 28 20.80 43.37 10.31
C LYS A 28 20.60 42.69 11.66
N GLU A 29 21.47 41.81 12.14
CA GLU A 29 22.67 41.07 11.67
C GLU A 29 22.99 40.09 12.86
N PRO A 30 23.91 39.13 12.78
CA PRO A 30 24.02 38.06 13.78
C PRO A 30 24.78 38.47 15.04
N SER A 31 24.44 37.82 16.16
CA SER A 31 25.29 37.75 17.36
C SER A 31 25.22 36.36 17.99
N GLN A 32 26.39 35.75 18.18
CA GLN A 32 26.55 34.43 18.80
C GLN A 32 26.49 34.51 20.33
N ASP A 33 26.12 33.37 20.91
CA ASP A 33 26.58 32.82 22.20
C ASP A 33 26.75 33.76 23.41
N GLY A 34 25.82 33.64 24.36
CA GLY A 34 25.93 34.19 25.71
C GLY A 34 25.13 33.35 26.70
N ASN A 35 25.83 32.63 27.58
CA ASN A 35 25.23 31.69 28.55
C ASN A 35 24.45 32.44 29.66
N GLY A 36 23.20 32.79 29.36
CA GLY A 36 22.31 33.50 30.28
C GLY A 36 21.67 32.59 31.31
N SER A 37 22.06 32.71 32.57
CA SER A 37 21.35 32.10 33.70
C SER A 37 19.93 32.65 33.76
N GLU A 38 18.95 31.84 33.32
CA GLU A 38 17.53 32.21 33.35
C GLU A 38 17.14 32.69 34.76
N THR A 39 16.80 33.98 34.87
CA THR A 39 16.33 34.55 36.14
C THR A 39 15.06 33.84 36.59
N GLN A 40 14.83 33.81 37.89
CA GLN A 40 13.72 33.05 38.49
C GLN A 40 12.36 33.50 37.91
N ASP A 41 12.23 34.79 37.57
CA ASP A 41 11.05 35.37 36.91
C ASP A 41 10.89 34.95 35.45
N GLN A 42 11.98 34.75 34.68
CA GLN A 42 11.88 34.20 33.33
C GLN A 42 11.38 32.76 33.35
N LYS A 43 11.87 31.94 34.29
CA LYS A 43 11.36 30.56 34.48
C LYS A 43 9.88 30.58 34.87
N LYS A 44 9.49 31.49 35.77
CA LYS A 44 8.11 31.68 36.21
C LYS A 44 7.20 32.12 35.06
N MET A 45 7.63 33.09 34.24
CA MET A 45 6.90 33.51 33.03
C MET A 45 6.73 32.37 32.01
N LYS A 46 7.80 31.61 31.72
CA LYS A 46 7.73 30.44 30.81
C LYS A 46 6.81 29.35 31.38
N GLN A 47 6.74 29.19 32.70
CA GLN A 47 5.82 28.27 33.36
C GLN A 47 4.37 28.75 33.28
N THR A 48 4.10 30.03 33.54
CA THR A 48 2.75 30.60 33.42
C THR A 48 2.26 30.61 31.98
N GLU A 49 3.12 30.90 31.00
CA GLU A 49 2.77 30.83 29.57
C GLU A 49 2.37 29.41 29.17
N ARG A 50 3.10 28.38 29.62
CA ARG A 50 2.74 26.97 29.42
C ARG A 50 1.40 26.63 30.06
N GLN A 51 1.15 27.08 31.29
CA GLN A 51 -0.12 26.87 31.99
C GLN A 51 -1.28 27.56 31.28
N LEU A 52 -1.12 28.82 30.86
CA LEU A 52 -2.09 29.57 30.07
C LEU A 52 -2.38 28.88 28.74
N LYS A 53 -1.36 28.31 28.08
CA LYS A 53 -1.52 27.55 26.83
C LYS A 53 -2.26 26.23 27.01
N CYS A 54 -2.16 25.59 28.17
CA CYS A 54 -2.95 24.39 28.52
C CYS A 54 -4.38 24.72 28.98
N LEU A 55 -4.60 25.92 29.54
CA LEU A 55 -5.92 26.44 29.94
C LEU A 55 -6.66 27.09 28.77
N ALA A 56 -5.95 27.49 27.72
CA ALA A 56 -6.53 28.07 26.52
C ALA A 56 -7.46 27.05 25.83
N PHE A 57 -8.76 27.37 25.82
CA PHE A 57 -9.75 26.59 25.09
C PHE A 57 -9.45 26.64 23.59
N GLN A 58 -8.75 25.62 23.10
CA GLN A 58 -8.67 25.33 21.68
C GLN A 58 -10.03 24.79 21.25
N ASN A 59 -10.88 25.71 20.80
CA ASN A 59 -12.12 25.39 20.10
C ASN A 59 -11.78 24.33 19.04
N PRO A 60 -12.35 23.11 19.09
CA PRO A 60 -12.02 22.03 18.16
C PRO A 60 -12.38 22.36 16.70
N GLY A 61 -13.07 23.48 16.47
CA GLY A 61 -13.40 23.97 15.14
C GLY A 61 -14.48 23.12 14.47
N PRO A 62 -14.69 23.30 13.16
CA PRO A 62 -15.72 22.58 12.42
C PRO A 62 -15.47 21.06 12.29
N LEU A 63 -14.40 20.51 12.89
CA LEU A 63 -14.16 19.06 12.97
C LEU A 63 -15.30 18.29 13.65
N LEU A 64 -16.15 18.97 14.44
CA LEU A 64 -17.39 18.42 15.01
C LEU A 64 -18.65 18.78 14.22
N ALA A 65 -18.61 19.76 13.32
CA ALA A 65 -19.77 20.15 12.51
C ALA A 65 -20.18 19.04 11.52
N ASP A 66 -19.17 18.34 10.96
CA ASP A 66 -19.36 17.23 10.04
C ASP A 66 -19.26 15.84 10.74
N PHE A 67 -19.39 15.79 12.07
CA PHE A 67 -19.31 14.53 12.82
C PHE A 67 -20.53 13.64 12.56
N ASN A 68 -20.45 12.84 11.50
CA ASN A 68 -21.43 11.81 11.21
C ASN A 68 -20.94 10.44 11.72
N PRO A 69 -21.59 9.81 12.71
CA PRO A 69 -21.15 8.52 13.25
C PRO A 69 -21.21 7.40 12.21
N GLU A 70 -22.14 7.48 11.25
CA GLU A 70 -22.32 6.48 10.20
C GLU A 70 -21.14 6.47 9.22
N THR A 71 -20.67 7.65 8.76
CA THR A 71 -19.51 7.74 7.86
C THR A 71 -18.24 7.20 8.53
N ARG A 72 -18.11 7.37 9.86
CA ARG A 72 -17.00 6.80 10.66
C ARG A 72 -17.07 5.28 10.74
N LEU A 73 -18.26 4.69 10.89
CA LEU A 73 -18.46 3.24 10.87
C LEU A 73 -18.16 2.66 9.48
N GLN A 74 -18.70 3.26 8.42
CA GLN A 74 -18.43 2.88 7.03
C GLN A 74 -16.94 2.94 6.70
N THR A 75 -16.26 4.04 7.04
CA THR A 75 -14.80 4.20 6.84
C THR A 75 -14.00 3.16 7.65
N LYS A 76 -14.46 2.79 8.85
CA LYS A 76 -13.85 1.72 9.65
C LYS A 76 -14.01 0.36 8.96
N GLU A 77 -15.18 0.05 8.43
CA GLU A 77 -15.42 -1.24 7.80
C GLU A 77 -14.74 -1.37 6.43
N ILE A 78 -14.72 -0.31 5.61
CA ILE A 78 -13.92 -0.24 4.36
C ILE A 78 -12.43 -0.48 4.65
N ARG A 79 -11.89 0.09 5.75
CA ARG A 79 -10.51 -0.17 6.16
C ARG A 79 -10.31 -1.63 6.57
N ARG A 80 -11.26 -2.23 7.30
CA ARG A 80 -11.18 -3.65 7.74
C ARG A 80 -11.31 -4.64 6.58
N THR A 81 -12.22 -4.42 5.64
CA THR A 81 -12.35 -5.25 4.43
C THR A 81 -11.08 -5.18 3.58
N LYS A 82 -10.55 -3.98 3.32
CA LYS A 82 -9.29 -3.81 2.57
C LYS A 82 -8.10 -4.51 3.25
N LEU A 83 -7.96 -4.42 4.57
CA LEU A 83 -6.91 -5.14 5.30
C LEU A 83 -7.09 -6.67 5.23
N ARG A 84 -8.32 -7.19 5.37
CA ARG A 84 -8.60 -8.62 5.19
C ARG A 84 -8.27 -9.10 3.77
N GLN A 85 -8.58 -8.31 2.75
CA GLN A 85 -8.23 -8.63 1.36
C GLN A 85 -6.71 -8.70 1.15
N LEU A 86 -5.96 -7.69 1.60
CA LEU A 86 -4.50 -7.68 1.46
C LEU A 86 -3.83 -8.86 2.19
N VAL A 87 -4.33 -9.22 3.38
CA VAL A 87 -3.85 -10.39 4.13
C VAL A 87 -4.22 -11.70 3.42
N PHE A 88 -5.41 -11.79 2.80
CA PHE A 88 -5.77 -12.94 1.99
C PHE A 88 -4.87 -13.07 0.75
N GLU A 89 -4.67 -11.99 0.00
CA GLU A 89 -3.81 -11.95 -1.19
C GLU A 89 -2.36 -12.33 -0.86
N SER A 90 -1.79 -11.79 0.23
CA SER A 90 -0.42 -12.15 0.65
C SER A 90 -0.32 -13.63 1.04
N ASN A 91 -1.25 -14.15 1.83
CA ASN A 91 -1.28 -15.59 2.16
C ASN A 91 -1.44 -16.46 0.90
N ASN A 92 -2.26 -16.05 -0.08
CA ASN A 92 -2.39 -16.77 -1.34
C ASN A 92 -1.08 -16.81 -2.13
N ILE A 93 -0.23 -15.79 -2.03
CA ILE A 93 1.10 -15.76 -2.64
C ILE A 93 2.05 -16.72 -1.90
N TRP A 94 2.13 -16.63 -0.57
CA TRP A 94 2.99 -17.50 0.25
C TRP A 94 2.64 -18.99 0.17
N GLN A 95 1.38 -19.34 -0.10
CA GLN A 95 0.93 -20.73 -0.28
C GLN A 95 1.24 -21.31 -1.67
N ARG A 96 1.85 -20.54 -2.58
CA ARG A 96 2.26 -21.06 -3.90
C ARG A 96 3.49 -21.94 -3.77
N LYS A 97 3.57 -22.95 -4.64
CA LYS A 97 4.77 -23.76 -4.86
C LYS A 97 5.47 -23.41 -6.16
N TYR A 98 4.72 -22.88 -7.13
CA TYR A 98 5.22 -22.49 -8.44
C TYR A 98 5.11 -20.98 -8.70
N ASP A 99 6.06 -20.44 -9.46
CA ASP A 99 6.11 -19.06 -9.96
C ASP A 99 5.07 -18.84 -11.09
N ASN A 100 5.11 -17.71 -11.77
CA ASN A 100 4.22 -17.43 -12.91
C ASN A 100 4.64 -18.11 -14.22
N THR A 101 5.88 -18.63 -14.32
CA THR A 101 6.40 -19.34 -15.51
C THR A 101 6.20 -20.86 -15.45
N GLY A 102 5.95 -21.41 -14.25
CA GLY A 102 5.79 -22.84 -13.99
C GLY A 102 6.99 -23.49 -13.29
N LYS A 103 7.94 -22.69 -12.76
CA LYS A 103 9.12 -23.14 -12.00
C LYS A 103 8.86 -23.16 -10.50
N LEU A 104 9.56 -24.02 -9.77
CA LEU A 104 9.45 -24.14 -8.32
C LEU A 104 9.97 -22.88 -7.61
N LEU A 105 9.23 -22.37 -6.62
CA LEU A 105 9.59 -21.14 -5.91
C LEU A 105 10.75 -21.31 -4.92
N PHE A 106 10.98 -22.52 -4.39
CA PHE A 106 12.01 -22.77 -3.38
C PHE A 106 13.40 -23.03 -4.01
N SER A 107 13.46 -23.71 -5.16
CA SER A 107 14.71 -24.08 -5.86
C SER A 107 14.93 -23.33 -7.18
N GLY A 108 13.90 -22.71 -7.76
CA GLY A 108 13.95 -22.09 -9.09
C GLY A 108 13.93 -23.08 -10.27
N ILE A 109 13.86 -24.40 -10.01
CA ILE A 109 13.97 -25.45 -11.02
C ILE A 109 12.65 -25.64 -11.78
N ASP A 110 12.74 -25.91 -13.09
CA ASP A 110 11.61 -26.22 -13.97
C ASP A 110 11.30 -27.72 -13.99
N LEU A 111 10.99 -28.28 -12.82
CA LEU A 111 10.69 -29.71 -12.67
C LEU A 111 9.33 -30.06 -13.29
N CYS A 112 9.30 -31.09 -14.13
CA CYS A 112 8.07 -31.57 -14.77
C CYS A 112 7.13 -32.24 -13.75
N ASP A 113 5.83 -32.27 -14.02
CA ASP A 113 4.86 -32.99 -13.17
C ASP A 113 5.13 -34.51 -13.07
N CYS A 114 5.99 -35.08 -13.93
CA CYS A 114 6.47 -36.47 -13.84
C CYS A 114 7.73 -36.68 -12.96
N LEU A 115 8.16 -35.66 -12.23
CA LEU A 115 9.27 -35.71 -11.24
C LEU A 115 10.65 -36.09 -11.80
N ASP A 116 10.82 -36.01 -13.12
CA ASP A 116 12.09 -36.18 -13.83
C ASP A 116 12.69 -34.80 -14.17
N GLU A 117 13.94 -34.58 -13.76
CA GLU A 117 14.68 -33.32 -13.91
C GLU A 117 15.07 -33.06 -15.37
N ASP A 118 15.50 -34.10 -16.08
CA ASP A 118 15.93 -34.04 -17.48
C ASP A 118 14.74 -34.06 -18.46
N CYS A 119 13.51 -34.20 -17.95
CA CYS A 119 12.30 -34.27 -18.77
C CYS A 119 12.12 -33.00 -19.63
N PRO A 120 12.10 -33.10 -20.98
CA PRO A 120 11.81 -31.97 -21.86
C PRO A 120 10.33 -31.54 -21.78
N GLY A 121 9.46 -32.43 -21.30
CA GLY A 121 8.01 -32.30 -21.23
C GLY A 121 7.34 -33.58 -21.70
N CYS A 122 6.48 -34.16 -20.86
CA CYS A 122 5.75 -35.40 -21.14
C CYS A 122 4.27 -35.17 -21.52
N PHE A 123 3.83 -33.92 -21.61
CA PHE A 123 2.45 -33.53 -21.92
C PHE A 123 2.37 -32.60 -23.13
N TYR A 124 1.16 -32.48 -23.70
CA TYR A 124 0.88 -31.49 -24.75
C TYR A 124 1.09 -30.05 -24.27
N PRO A 125 1.33 -29.08 -25.18
CA PRO A 125 1.53 -27.68 -24.83
C PRO A 125 0.36 -27.13 -24.00
N CYS A 126 0.67 -26.62 -22.81
CA CYS A 126 -0.36 -26.09 -21.93
C CYS A 126 -1.11 -24.92 -22.58
N SER A 127 -2.44 -25.00 -22.67
CA SER A 127 -3.27 -23.92 -23.24
C SER A 127 -3.20 -22.58 -22.52
N LYS A 128 -2.59 -22.52 -21.33
CA LYS A 128 -2.43 -21.29 -20.51
C LYS A 128 -1.04 -20.66 -20.59
N CYS A 129 0.03 -21.44 -20.79
CA CYS A 129 1.41 -20.95 -20.73
C CYS A 129 2.34 -21.58 -21.79
N SER A 130 1.81 -22.41 -22.69
CA SER A 130 2.51 -23.11 -23.77
C SER A 130 3.66 -24.05 -23.35
N SER A 131 3.88 -24.25 -22.05
CA SER A 131 4.86 -25.22 -21.52
C SER A 131 4.40 -26.66 -21.75
N TRP A 132 5.33 -27.52 -22.17
CA TRP A 132 5.16 -28.98 -22.36
C TRP A 132 5.30 -29.78 -21.05
N LYS A 133 5.69 -29.12 -19.95
CA LYS A 133 5.92 -29.75 -18.63
C LYS A 133 4.72 -29.66 -17.67
N CYS A 134 3.61 -29.04 -18.08
CA CYS A 134 2.39 -29.02 -17.27
C CYS A 134 1.55 -30.26 -17.55
N GLY A 135 1.08 -30.95 -16.50
CA GLY A 135 0.08 -32.00 -16.61
C GLY A 135 -1.32 -31.48 -16.93
N SER A 136 -2.34 -32.19 -16.46
CA SER A 136 -3.77 -31.87 -16.67
C SER A 136 -4.19 -30.47 -16.19
N ILE A 137 -3.41 -29.88 -15.28
CA ILE A 137 -3.59 -28.52 -14.76
C ILE A 137 -2.29 -27.73 -15.03
N CYS A 138 -2.38 -26.42 -15.27
CA CYS A 138 -1.18 -25.59 -15.43
C CYS A 138 -0.34 -25.53 -14.13
N ARG A 139 1.00 -25.51 -14.26
CA ARG A 139 1.92 -25.31 -13.11
C ARG A 139 1.99 -23.85 -12.66
N CYS A 140 1.79 -22.88 -13.56
CA CYS A 140 1.87 -21.45 -13.24
C CYS A 140 0.95 -21.06 -12.07
N ASN A 141 1.54 -20.45 -11.04
CA ASN A 141 0.90 -20.02 -9.80
C ASN A 141 0.24 -21.14 -8.96
N ARG A 142 0.56 -22.42 -9.22
CA ARG A 142 0.00 -23.57 -8.51
C ARG A 142 0.52 -23.66 -7.07
N LYS A 143 -0.33 -24.15 -6.15
CA LYS A 143 -0.10 -24.22 -4.69
C LYS A 143 0.33 -25.58 -4.14
N TRP A 144 0.51 -26.56 -5.02
CA TRP A 144 0.86 -27.93 -4.67
C TRP A 144 1.85 -28.49 -5.69
N ILE A 145 2.58 -29.53 -5.27
CA ILE A 145 3.50 -30.35 -6.06
C ILE A 145 3.06 -31.81 -5.93
N TYR A 146 3.56 -32.70 -6.79
CA TYR A 146 3.48 -34.14 -6.56
C TYR A 146 4.63 -34.53 -5.64
N ASP A 147 4.34 -35.20 -4.51
CA ASP A 147 5.37 -35.69 -3.59
C ASP A 147 6.00 -37.01 -4.10
N GLY A 148 5.23 -37.76 -4.90
CA GLY A 148 5.70 -38.97 -5.58
C GLY A 148 4.66 -39.52 -6.57
N ILE A 149 5.08 -40.47 -7.39
CA ILE A 149 4.28 -41.21 -8.37
C ILE A 149 4.52 -42.70 -8.11
N GLU A 150 3.43 -43.43 -7.85
CA GLU A 150 3.39 -44.88 -7.69
C GLU A 150 2.70 -45.49 -8.91
N THR A 151 3.24 -46.59 -9.44
CA THR A 151 2.70 -47.25 -10.64
C THR A 151 2.13 -48.61 -10.27
N GLU A 152 0.86 -48.87 -10.61
CA GLU A 152 0.22 -50.15 -10.31
C GLU A 152 1.00 -51.33 -10.93
N GLY A 153 1.42 -52.28 -10.09
CA GLY A 153 2.19 -53.45 -10.51
C GLY A 153 3.70 -53.22 -10.67
N SER A 154 4.27 -52.12 -10.14
CA SER A 154 5.72 -51.92 -10.05
C SER A 154 6.11 -51.25 -8.74
N ASP A 155 7.05 -51.85 -8.00
CA ASP A 155 7.55 -51.34 -6.71
C ASP A 155 8.39 -50.04 -6.83
N ILE A 156 8.43 -49.43 -8.02
CA ILE A 156 9.18 -48.22 -8.33
C ILE A 156 8.32 -47.00 -8.02
N VAL A 157 8.66 -46.30 -6.95
CA VAL A 157 8.08 -44.99 -6.61
C VAL A 157 9.04 -43.90 -7.06
N GLN A 158 8.65 -43.12 -8.08
CA GLN A 158 9.36 -41.87 -8.40
C GLN A 158 9.02 -40.86 -7.31
N LYS A 159 10.00 -40.41 -6.55
CA LYS A 159 9.80 -39.42 -5.48
C LYS A 159 10.18 -38.03 -5.97
N PHE A 160 9.61 -37.01 -5.34
CA PHE A 160 10.04 -35.64 -5.56
C PHE A 160 11.55 -35.52 -5.23
N PRO A 161 12.37 -34.92 -6.12
CA PRO A 161 13.81 -34.81 -5.89
C PRO A 161 14.14 -34.12 -4.56
N GLU A 162 14.99 -34.76 -3.76
CA GLU A 162 15.49 -34.27 -2.47
C GLU A 162 16.55 -33.18 -2.68
N LEU A 163 16.08 -32.05 -3.21
CA LEU A 163 16.85 -30.84 -3.51
C LEU A 163 17.07 -30.03 -2.23
N TRP A 164 18.09 -30.40 -1.46
CA TRP A 164 18.56 -29.68 -0.26
C TRP A 164 19.77 -28.78 -0.57
#